data_AF-A0A3D1YSB3-F1
#
_entry.id   AF-A0A3D1YSB3-F1
#
_cell.length_a   1.000
_cell.length_b   1.000
_cell.length_c   1.000
_cell.angle_alpha   90.00
_cell.angle_beta   90.00
_cell.angle_gamma   90.00
#
_symmetry.space_group_name_H-M   'P 1'
#
loop_
_entity.id
_entity.type
_entity.pdbx_description
1 polymer ?
#
loop_
_entity_poly.entity_id
_entity_poly.type
_entity_poly.pdbx_seq_one_letter_code
_entity_poly.pdbx_strand_id
1 'polypeptide(L)'
;MAAGTPVWSSRFAFIMASVGFAVGLGNIWRFPYVTGENGGGAFVIVYLLCVFAIGVPCVMAELLVGRRGQSSPSKSMAAVAEESGHSRAWGGVGGLGVFTAYTISITYAVVVGWVLWYLIQAAMTGFAGVDAASSSQDFDALLADGSTMLIMTVVGNLIVGGIIYAGVAGGIERAVTVMMPLLFALLVGLSIYNMFAGGFGETL
;
A
#
# COMPACT_ATOMS: atom_id res chain seq x y z
N MET A 1 22.36 -15.77 -22.92
CA MET A 1 21.67 -16.55 -21.87
C MET A 1 20.46 -15.75 -21.43
N ALA A 2 19.24 -16.29 -21.58
CA ALA A 2 18.04 -15.65 -21.07
C ALA A 2 18.19 -15.48 -19.55
N ALA A 3 18.13 -14.24 -19.05
CA ALA A 3 18.09 -13.97 -17.63
C ALA A 3 16.90 -14.75 -17.05
N GLY A 4 17.16 -15.74 -16.22
CA GLY A 4 16.12 -16.54 -15.58
C GLY A 4 15.14 -15.61 -14.86
N THR A 5 13.85 -15.88 -15.00
CA THR A 5 12.79 -15.15 -14.29
C THR A 5 13.16 -15.11 -12.81
N PRO A 6 13.26 -13.93 -12.17
CA PRO A 6 13.63 -13.84 -10.77
C PRO A 6 12.59 -14.58 -9.92
N VAL A 7 13.00 -15.68 -9.30
CA VAL A 7 12.16 -16.50 -8.42
C VAL A 7 12.38 -16.00 -6.98
N TRP A 8 11.29 -15.89 -6.21
CA TRP A 8 11.34 -15.52 -4.80
C TRP A 8 12.25 -16.46 -4.00
N SER A 9 13.03 -15.91 -3.08
CA SER A 9 13.99 -16.65 -2.25
C SER A 9 13.32 -17.73 -1.38
N SER A 10 12.09 -17.48 -0.93
CA SER A 10 11.32 -18.36 -0.06
C SER A 10 9.81 -18.10 -0.15
N ARG A 11 9.00 -19.08 0.29
CA ARG A 11 7.54 -18.93 0.44
C ARG A 11 7.18 -17.82 1.42
N PHE A 12 7.97 -17.67 2.48
CA PHE A 12 7.78 -16.62 3.48
C PHE A 12 8.01 -15.23 2.88
N ALA A 13 9.07 -15.05 2.09
CA ALA A 13 9.34 -13.82 1.37
C ALA A 13 8.21 -13.45 0.41
N PHE A 14 7.68 -14.42 -0.33
CA PHE A 14 6.53 -14.21 -1.21
C PHE A 14 5.27 -13.77 -0.44
N ILE A 15 4.95 -14.43 0.67
CA ILE A 15 3.79 -14.07 1.50
C ILE A 15 3.99 -12.68 2.10
N MET A 16 5.16 -12.39 2.66
CA MET A 16 5.48 -11.08 3.23
C MET A 16 5.40 -9.98 2.17
N ALA A 17 5.92 -10.20 0.97
CA ALA A 17 5.80 -9.26 -0.14
C ALA A 17 4.33 -9.04 -0.56
N SER A 18 3.53 -10.11 -0.59
CA SER A 18 2.10 -10.03 -0.92
C SER A 18 1.31 -9.28 0.15
N VAL A 19 1.60 -9.52 1.43
CA VAL A 19 1.00 -8.82 2.56
C VAL A 19 1.45 -7.36 2.59
N GLY A 20 2.73 -7.08 2.32
CA GLY A 20 3.26 -5.72 2.19
C GLY A 20 2.69 -4.92 1.02
N PHE A 21 2.29 -5.59 -0.06
CA PHE A 21 1.53 -4.96 -1.14
C PHE A 21 0.08 -4.65 -0.72
N ALA A 22 -0.55 -5.55 0.03
CA ALA A 22 -1.95 -5.39 0.47
C ALA A 22 -2.13 -4.39 1.63
N VAL A 23 -1.12 -4.29 2.51
CA VAL A 23 -1.14 -3.38 3.66
C VAL A 23 -0.45 -2.08 3.26
N GLY A 24 -1.23 -1.01 3.15
CA GLY A 24 -0.71 0.30 2.79
C GLY A 24 -1.41 1.44 3.51
N LEU A 25 -1.15 2.65 3.04
CA LEU A 25 -1.68 3.90 3.61
C LEU A 25 -3.23 3.84 3.68
N GLY A 26 -3.88 3.22 2.70
CA GLY A 26 -5.34 3.03 2.69
C GLY A 26 -5.92 2.37 3.95
N ASN A 27 -5.17 1.47 4.60
CA ASN A 27 -5.61 0.82 5.85
C ASN A 27 -5.44 1.72 7.07
N ILE A 28 -4.53 2.70 7.00
CA ILE A 28 -4.20 3.59 8.12
C ILE A 28 -5.08 4.84 8.11
N TRP A 29 -5.35 5.43 6.93
CA TRP A 29 -6.11 6.68 6.84
C TRP A 29 -7.55 6.46 6.35
N ARG A 30 -7.73 5.74 5.24
CA ARG A 30 -9.02 5.69 4.54
C ARG A 30 -9.98 4.74 5.23
N PHE A 31 -9.50 3.58 5.66
CA PHE A 31 -10.33 2.58 6.31
C PHE A 31 -10.97 3.09 7.62
N PRO A 32 -10.22 3.68 8.57
CA PRO A 32 -10.83 4.20 9.80
C PRO A 32 -11.81 5.35 9.53
N TYR A 33 -11.46 6.25 8.60
CA TYR A 33 -12.31 7.38 8.22
C TYR A 33 -13.67 6.91 7.67
N VAL A 34 -13.66 6.02 6.67
CA VAL A 34 -14.89 5.47 6.07
C VAL A 34 -15.67 4.66 7.11
N THR A 35 -14.99 3.89 7.95
CA THR A 35 -15.63 3.11 9.01
C THR A 35 -16.35 4.02 10.01
N GLY A 36 -15.70 5.11 10.44
CA GLY A 36 -16.29 6.09 11.35
C GLY A 36 -17.56 6.74 10.77
N GLU A 37 -17.52 7.15 9.50
CA GLU A 37 -18.67 7.80 8.84
C GLU A 37 -19.83 6.85 8.51
N ASN A 38 -19.56 5.55 8.34
CA ASN A 38 -20.55 4.57 7.86
C ASN A 38 -21.12 3.66 8.97
N GLY A 39 -21.11 4.11 10.23
CA GLY A 39 -21.71 3.36 11.34
C GLY A 39 -20.79 2.33 12.00
N GLY A 40 -19.47 2.56 11.93
CA GLY A 40 -18.48 1.87 12.75
C GLY A 40 -18.49 0.36 12.58
N GLY A 41 -18.77 -0.37 13.67
CA GLY A 41 -18.73 -1.83 13.70
C GLY A 41 -19.69 -2.52 12.71
N ALA A 42 -20.85 -1.93 12.43
CA ALA A 42 -21.80 -2.49 11.46
C ALA A 42 -21.21 -2.49 10.04
N PHE A 43 -20.53 -1.41 9.65
CA PHE A 43 -19.80 -1.33 8.39
C PHE A 43 -18.69 -2.38 8.32
N VAL A 44 -17.94 -2.59 9.41
CA VAL A 44 -16.85 -3.58 9.45
C VAL A 44 -17.35 -5.00 9.18
N ILE A 45 -18.51 -5.39 9.72
CA ILE A 45 -19.08 -6.73 9.48
C ILE A 45 -19.40 -6.92 8.00
N VAL A 46 -20.09 -5.95 7.38
CA VAL A 46 -20.43 -6.00 5.95
C VAL A 46 -19.16 -5.98 5.09
N TYR A 47 -18.19 -5.14 5.45
CA TYR A 47 -16.89 -5.08 4.81
C TYR A 47 -16.19 -6.46 4.82
N LEU A 48 -16.14 -7.14 5.97
CA LEU A 48 -15.52 -8.47 6.09
C LEU A 48 -16.25 -9.51 5.25
N LEU A 49 -17.59 -9.49 5.22
CA LEU A 49 -18.36 -10.38 4.34
C LEU A 49 -18.01 -10.17 2.87
N CYS A 50 -17.92 -8.92 2.41
CA CYS A 50 -17.50 -8.59 1.04
C CYS A 50 -16.05 -9.03 0.76
N VAL A 51 -15.14 -8.87 1.72
CA VAL A 51 -13.74 -9.33 1.58
C VAL A 51 -13.68 -10.84 1.38
N PHE A 52 -14.40 -11.63 2.16
CA PHE A 52 -14.39 -13.09 2.01
C PHE A 52 -15.16 -13.56 0.76
N ALA A 53 -16.27 -12.92 0.42
CA ALA A 53 -17.11 -13.33 -0.71
C ALA A 53 -16.57 -12.90 -2.07
N ILE A 54 -15.87 -11.76 -2.15
CA ILE A 54 -15.41 -11.17 -3.41
C ILE A 54 -13.89 -11.04 -3.42
N GLY A 55 -13.32 -10.41 -2.40
CA GLY A 55 -11.87 -10.12 -2.35
C GLY A 55 -11.01 -11.37 -2.43
N VAL A 56 -11.28 -12.37 -1.58
CA VAL A 56 -10.52 -13.63 -1.55
C VAL A 56 -10.61 -14.39 -2.89
N PRO A 57 -11.80 -14.65 -3.47
CA PRO A 57 -11.90 -15.27 -4.79
C PRO A 57 -11.17 -14.51 -5.89
N CYS A 58 -11.25 -13.17 -5.91
CA CYS A 58 -10.56 -12.35 -6.90
C CYS A 58 -9.03 -12.50 -6.79
N VAL A 59 -8.46 -12.39 -5.59
CA VAL A 59 -7.02 -12.57 -5.37
C VAL A 59 -6.57 -13.98 -5.75
N MET A 60 -7.36 -15.00 -5.41
CA MET A 60 -7.08 -16.38 -5.82
C MET A 60 -7.06 -16.52 -7.35
N ALA A 61 -8.02 -15.92 -8.06
CA ALA A 61 -8.07 -15.93 -9.52
C ALA A 61 -6.83 -15.26 -10.13
N GLU A 62 -6.44 -14.08 -9.64
CA GLU A 62 -5.24 -13.36 -10.11
C GLU A 62 -3.96 -14.17 -9.90
N LEU A 63 -3.81 -14.79 -8.72
CA LEU A 63 -2.66 -15.63 -8.41
C LEU A 63 -2.59 -16.88 -9.30
N LEU A 64 -3.74 -17.52 -9.59
CA LEU A 64 -3.81 -18.69 -10.47
C LEU A 64 -3.41 -18.32 -11.91
N VAL A 65 -3.95 -17.22 -12.45
CA VAL A 65 -3.57 -16.73 -13.78
C VAL A 65 -2.09 -16.35 -13.82
N GLY A 66 -1.60 -15.60 -12.84
CA GLY A 66 -0.19 -15.18 -12.79
C GLY A 66 0.77 -16.38 -12.70
N ARG A 67 0.42 -17.40 -11.89
CA ARG A 67 1.22 -18.62 -11.76
C ARG A 67 1.23 -19.46 -13.04
N ARG A 68 0.13 -19.47 -13.80
CA ARG A 68 0.04 -20.23 -15.06
C ARG A 68 0.69 -19.48 -16.23
N GLY A 69 0.51 -18.16 -16.30
CA GLY A 69 1.02 -17.33 -17.38
C GLY A 69 2.50 -16.91 -17.24
N GLN A 70 3.07 -16.93 -16.02
CA GLN A 70 4.49 -16.64 -15.71
C GLN A 70 5.07 -15.39 -16.43
N SER A 71 4.22 -14.40 -16.71
CA SER A 71 4.57 -13.21 -17.47
C SER A 71 3.79 -11.99 -16.98
N SER A 72 3.98 -10.83 -17.63
CA SER A 72 3.28 -9.59 -17.25
C SER A 72 1.75 -9.78 -17.26
N PRO A 73 0.97 -9.04 -16.44
CA PRO A 73 -0.46 -9.28 -16.27
C PRO A 73 -1.27 -9.40 -17.58
N SER A 74 -1.01 -8.51 -18.55
CA SER A 74 -1.64 -8.56 -19.88
C SER A 74 -1.30 -9.80 -20.70
N LYS A 75 -0.03 -10.24 -20.64
CA LYS A 75 0.46 -11.42 -21.36
C LYS A 75 -0.02 -12.72 -20.69
N SER A 76 0.02 -12.77 -19.36
CA SER A 76 -0.48 -13.91 -18.59
C SER A 76 -1.97 -14.14 -18.83
N MET A 77 -2.80 -13.07 -18.79
CA MET A 77 -4.23 -13.15 -19.09
C MET A 77 -4.49 -13.59 -20.54
N ALA A 78 -3.75 -13.05 -21.50
CA ALA A 78 -3.86 -13.45 -22.90
C ALA A 78 -3.50 -14.93 -23.14
N ALA A 79 -2.41 -15.40 -22.54
CA ALA A 79 -1.95 -16.79 -22.67
C ALA A 79 -2.94 -17.78 -22.06
N VAL A 80 -3.42 -17.52 -20.84
CA VAL A 80 -4.40 -18.38 -20.16
C VAL A 80 -5.74 -18.39 -20.90
N ALA A 81 -6.16 -17.26 -21.48
CA ALA A 81 -7.37 -17.20 -22.30
C ALA A 81 -7.27 -18.06 -23.57
N GLU A 82 -6.13 -17.99 -24.27
CA GLU A 82 -5.86 -18.78 -25.47
C GLU A 82 -5.82 -20.29 -25.16
N GLU A 83 -5.14 -20.69 -24.06
CA GLU A 83 -5.15 -22.07 -23.56
C GLU A 83 -6.55 -22.58 -23.22
N SER A 84 -7.45 -21.70 -22.78
CA SER A 84 -8.81 -22.04 -22.40
C SER A 84 -9.80 -21.98 -23.58
N GLY A 85 -9.31 -21.78 -24.81
CA GLY A 85 -10.15 -21.69 -26.01
C GLY A 85 -10.94 -20.37 -26.13
N HIS A 86 -10.55 -19.35 -25.38
CA HIS A 86 -11.18 -18.03 -25.39
C HIS A 86 -10.34 -16.98 -26.13
N SER A 87 -10.96 -15.83 -26.44
CA SER A 87 -10.31 -14.77 -27.18
C SER A 87 -9.12 -14.16 -26.42
N ARG A 88 -8.03 -13.89 -27.15
CA ARG A 88 -6.84 -13.22 -26.60
C ARG A 88 -7.11 -11.77 -26.15
N ALA A 89 -8.28 -11.22 -26.49
CA ALA A 89 -8.76 -9.92 -26.03
C ALA A 89 -8.86 -9.80 -24.50
N TRP A 90 -8.96 -10.92 -23.76
CA TRP A 90 -8.90 -10.93 -22.29
C TRP A 90 -7.58 -10.36 -21.74
N GLY A 91 -6.51 -10.34 -22.54
CA GLY A 91 -5.28 -9.61 -22.20
C GLY A 91 -5.50 -8.11 -21.95
N GLY A 92 -6.57 -7.52 -22.51
CA GLY A 92 -6.97 -6.13 -22.26
C GLY A 92 -7.34 -5.86 -20.81
N VAL A 93 -7.92 -6.83 -20.10
CA VAL A 93 -8.23 -6.72 -18.66
C VAL A 93 -6.94 -6.60 -17.84
N GLY A 94 -5.94 -7.43 -18.17
CA GLY A 94 -4.61 -7.32 -17.55
C GLY A 94 -3.91 -6.00 -17.90
N GLY A 95 -4.11 -5.47 -19.10
CA GLY A 95 -3.64 -4.15 -19.50
C GLY A 95 -4.30 -3.01 -18.71
N LEU A 96 -5.61 -3.09 -18.50
CA LEU A 96 -6.36 -2.14 -17.68
C LEU A 96 -5.83 -2.12 -16.25
N GLY A 97 -5.56 -3.29 -15.66
CA GLY A 97 -4.98 -3.38 -14.31
C GLY A 97 -3.62 -2.66 -14.20
N VAL A 98 -2.74 -2.81 -15.20
CA VAL A 98 -1.47 -2.09 -15.24
C VAL A 98 -1.67 -0.58 -15.36
N PHE A 99 -2.62 -0.14 -16.19
CA PHE A 99 -2.96 1.27 -16.32
C PHE A 99 -3.51 1.85 -15.00
N THR A 100 -4.42 1.14 -14.34
CA THR A 100 -4.95 1.53 -13.03
C THR A 100 -3.85 1.63 -11.98
N ALA A 101 -2.94 0.65 -11.92
CA ALA A 101 -1.81 0.67 -11.00
C ALA A 101 -0.90 1.89 -11.25
N TYR A 102 -0.65 2.23 -12.52
CA TYR A 102 0.11 3.43 -12.90
C TYR A 102 -0.59 4.71 -12.43
N THR A 103 -1.89 4.86 -12.68
CA THR A 103 -2.65 6.05 -12.23
C THR A 103 -2.66 6.19 -10.70
N ILE A 104 -2.82 5.08 -9.97
CA ILE A 104 -2.74 5.08 -8.51
C ILE A 104 -1.33 5.52 -8.06
N SER A 105 -0.28 5.02 -8.72
CA SER A 105 1.10 5.39 -8.40
C SER A 105 1.36 6.89 -8.50
N ILE A 106 0.70 7.61 -9.44
CA ILE A 106 0.85 9.07 -9.57
C ILE A 106 0.38 9.77 -8.30
N THR A 107 -0.77 9.37 -7.75
CA THR A 107 -1.29 9.96 -6.50
C THR A 107 -0.42 9.60 -5.30
N TYR A 108 0.04 8.34 -5.23
CA TYR A 108 0.90 7.86 -4.16
C TYR A 108 2.28 8.53 -4.16
N ALA A 109 2.80 8.89 -5.34
CA ALA A 109 4.07 9.60 -5.46
C ALA A 109 4.09 10.90 -4.64
N VAL A 110 2.99 11.65 -4.65
CA VAL A 110 2.84 12.90 -3.89
C VAL A 110 2.67 12.61 -2.39
N VAL A 111 1.86 11.61 -2.05
CA VAL A 111 1.62 11.20 -0.66
C VAL A 111 2.92 10.81 0.06
N VAL A 112 3.85 10.13 -0.63
CA VAL A 112 5.17 9.81 -0.09
C VAL A 112 5.92 11.08 0.32
N GLY A 113 5.79 12.18 -0.43
CA GLY A 113 6.37 13.47 -0.09
C GLY A 113 5.82 14.04 1.22
N TRP A 114 4.50 13.95 1.46
CA TRP A 114 3.90 14.38 2.72
C TRP A 114 4.42 13.56 3.89
N VAL A 115 4.45 12.23 3.75
CA VAL A 115 4.95 11.32 4.79
C VAL A 115 6.41 11.62 5.12
N LEU A 116 7.25 11.85 4.10
CA LEU A 116 8.66 12.17 4.30
C LEU A 116 8.84 13.51 5.03
N TRP A 117 8.05 14.53 4.67
CA TRP A 117 8.07 15.82 5.34
C TRP A 117 7.68 15.70 6.82
N TYR A 118 6.57 15.01 7.12
CA TYR A 118 6.15 14.78 8.50
C TYR A 118 7.16 13.93 9.28
N LEU A 119 7.83 12.97 8.64
CA LEU A 119 8.90 12.20 9.28
C LEU A 119 10.09 13.09 9.67
N ILE A 120 10.47 14.04 8.81
CA ILE A 120 11.55 15.00 9.08
C ILE A 120 11.15 15.92 10.24
N GLN A 121 9.94 16.46 10.22
CA GLN A 121 9.43 17.30 11.33
C GLN A 121 9.40 16.52 12.64
N ALA A 122 8.88 15.29 12.63
CA ALA A 122 8.85 14.40 13.79
C ALA A 122 10.25 14.21 14.41
N ALA A 123 11.28 14.10 13.58
CA ALA A 123 12.65 13.87 14.00
C ALA A 123 13.39 15.14 14.47
N MET A 124 13.07 16.30 13.89
CA MET A 124 13.78 17.55 14.17
C MET A 124 13.12 18.39 15.27
N THR A 125 11.82 18.62 15.14
CA THR A 125 11.05 19.54 15.99
C THR A 125 10.17 18.79 16.97
N GLY A 126 9.73 17.58 16.60
CA GLY A 126 8.77 16.80 17.35
C GLY A 126 7.37 17.41 17.32
N PHE A 127 6.38 16.70 17.87
CA PHE A 127 4.97 17.13 17.88
C PHE A 127 4.46 17.50 19.28
N ALA A 128 5.32 18.04 20.13
CA ALA A 128 4.93 18.40 21.50
C ALA A 128 4.00 19.63 21.50
N GLY A 129 2.78 19.45 21.98
CA GLY A 129 1.79 20.54 22.10
C GLY A 129 1.05 20.89 20.80
N VAL A 130 1.15 20.04 19.77
CA VAL A 130 0.39 20.21 18.53
C VAL A 130 -1.05 19.74 18.75
N ASP A 131 -2.00 20.62 18.48
CA ASP A 131 -3.44 20.35 18.50
C ASP A 131 -3.99 20.12 17.08
N ALA A 132 -5.28 19.80 16.96
CA ALA A 132 -5.92 19.54 15.67
C ALA A 132 -5.92 20.77 14.75
N ALA A 133 -6.05 21.98 15.31
CA ALA A 133 -6.11 23.22 14.54
C ALA A 133 -4.74 23.59 13.96
N SER A 134 -3.68 23.51 14.77
CA SER A 134 -2.30 23.70 14.33
C SER A 134 -1.88 22.65 13.30
N SER A 135 -2.24 21.38 13.51
CA SER A 135 -1.98 20.31 12.52
C SER A 135 -2.57 20.61 11.15
N SER A 136 -3.81 21.13 11.10
CA SER A 136 -4.47 21.50 9.83
C SER A 136 -3.78 22.68 9.16
N GLN A 137 -3.40 23.70 9.94
CA GLN A 137 -2.71 24.88 9.42
C GLN A 137 -1.33 24.53 8.85
N ASP A 138 -0.58 23.67 9.54
CA ASP A 138 0.73 23.20 9.07
C ASP A 138 0.61 22.40 7.78
N PHE A 139 -0.45 21.57 7.66
CA PHE A 139 -0.72 20.83 6.44
C PHE A 139 -1.11 21.75 5.28
N ASP A 140 -1.98 22.74 5.52
CA ASP A 140 -2.38 23.71 4.51
C ASP A 140 -1.19 24.57 4.05
N ALA A 141 -0.30 24.93 4.98
CA ALA A 141 0.94 25.64 4.67
C ALA A 141 1.89 24.79 3.81
N LEU A 142 2.01 23.48 4.10
CA LEU A 142 2.77 22.55 3.26
C LEU A 142 2.18 22.44 1.85
N LEU A 143 0.86 22.35 1.73
CA LEU A 143 0.19 22.30 0.42
C LEU A 143 0.36 23.60 -0.37
N ALA A 144 0.46 24.75 0.30
CA ALA A 144 0.73 26.03 -0.32
C ALA A 144 2.19 26.19 -0.77
N ASP A 145 3.15 25.56 -0.08
CA ASP A 145 4.57 25.57 -0.45
C ASP A 145 4.90 24.50 -1.51
N GLY A 146 4.65 24.86 -2.77
CA GLY A 146 4.95 24.02 -3.91
C GLY A 146 6.44 23.64 -4.04
N SER A 147 7.37 24.44 -3.52
CA SER A 147 8.80 24.16 -3.62
C SER A 147 9.21 23.00 -2.71
N THR A 148 8.82 23.07 -1.43
CA THR A 148 9.04 21.99 -0.47
C THR A 148 8.30 20.73 -0.89
N MET A 149 7.05 20.85 -1.34
CA MET A 149 6.26 19.70 -1.76
C MET A 149 6.87 18.99 -2.97
N LEU A 150 7.41 19.73 -3.96
CA LEU A 150 8.12 19.15 -5.09
C LEU A 150 9.42 18.45 -4.65
N ILE A 151 10.23 19.09 -3.82
CA ILE A 151 11.50 18.51 -3.35
C ILE A 151 11.23 17.21 -2.58
N MET A 152 10.30 17.22 -1.63
CA MET A 152 9.95 16.03 -0.84
C MET A 152 9.38 14.91 -1.70
N THR A 153 8.55 15.24 -2.69
CA THR A 153 8.02 14.27 -3.66
C THR A 153 9.15 13.65 -4.47
N VAL A 154 10.07 14.46 -5.02
CA VAL A 154 11.20 13.94 -5.81
C VAL A 154 12.12 13.07 -4.97
N VAL A 155 12.50 13.53 -3.77
CA VAL A 155 13.36 12.76 -2.86
C VAL A 155 12.69 11.44 -2.47
N GLY A 156 11.40 11.47 -2.10
CA GLY A 156 10.63 10.28 -1.77
C GLY A 156 10.58 9.26 -2.92
N ASN A 157 10.33 9.73 -4.14
CA ASN A 157 10.31 8.86 -5.32
C ASN A 157 11.70 8.34 -5.71
N LEU A 158 12.77 9.09 -5.45
CA LEU A 158 14.15 8.61 -5.62
C LEU A 158 14.49 7.49 -4.63
N ILE A 159 14.02 7.57 -3.39
CA ILE A 159 14.19 6.49 -2.39
C ILE A 159 13.45 5.24 -2.87
N VAL A 160 12.18 5.37 -3.26
CA VAL A 160 11.39 4.25 -3.79
C VAL A 160 12.04 3.66 -5.05
N GLY A 161 12.46 4.53 -5.98
CA GLY A 161 13.18 4.15 -7.19
C GLY A 161 14.48 3.42 -6.91
N GLY A 162 15.23 3.82 -5.88
CA GLY A 162 16.44 3.15 -5.42
C GLY A 162 16.18 1.74 -4.89
N ILE A 163 15.10 1.54 -4.12
CA ILE A 163 14.67 0.21 -3.64
C ILE A 163 14.29 -0.69 -4.83
N ILE A 164 13.56 -0.15 -5.81
CA ILE A 164 13.18 -0.88 -7.03
C ILE A 164 14.42 -1.24 -7.86
N TYR A 165 15.36 -0.30 -7.98
CA TYR A 165 16.61 -0.50 -8.71
C TYR A 165 17.47 -1.62 -8.11
N ALA A 166 17.47 -1.77 -6.78
CA ALA A 166 18.14 -2.86 -6.07
C ALA A 166 17.48 -4.25 -6.32
N GLY A 167 16.35 -4.29 -7.03
CA GLY A 167 15.66 -5.51 -7.46
C GLY A 167 14.80 -6.15 -6.38
N VAL A 168 14.18 -7.28 -6.73
CA VAL A 168 13.19 -7.96 -5.89
C VAL A 168 13.80 -8.50 -4.60
N ALA A 169 14.82 -9.36 -4.70
CA ALA A 169 15.46 -9.96 -3.52
C ALA A 169 16.40 -8.98 -2.79
N GLY A 170 17.10 -8.12 -3.55
CA GLY A 170 18.10 -7.19 -3.00
C GLY A 170 17.51 -5.93 -2.37
N GLY A 171 16.33 -5.50 -2.81
CA GLY A 171 15.65 -4.29 -2.35
C GLY A 171 14.31 -4.58 -1.70
N ILE A 172 13.31 -4.95 -2.50
CA ILE A 172 11.91 -5.04 -2.06
C ILE A 172 11.74 -6.02 -0.90
N GLU A 173 12.29 -7.23 -1.02
CA GLU A 173 12.19 -8.26 0.01
C GLU A 173 12.81 -7.81 1.35
N ARG A 174 14.00 -7.19 1.31
CA ARG A 174 14.67 -6.68 2.52
C ARG A 174 13.91 -5.52 3.15
N ALA A 175 13.38 -4.61 2.34
CA ALA A 175 12.58 -3.49 2.84
C ALA A 175 11.31 -4.01 3.53
N VAL A 176 10.54 -4.87 2.86
CA VAL A 176 9.26 -5.38 3.38
C VAL A 176 9.45 -6.26 4.62
N THR A 177 10.49 -7.10 4.67
CA THR A 177 10.74 -7.97 5.83
C THR A 177 11.07 -7.21 7.12
N VAL A 178 11.57 -5.97 7.02
CA VAL A 178 11.84 -5.10 8.18
C VAL A 178 10.70 -4.11 8.43
N MET A 179 10.23 -3.43 7.39
CA MET A 179 9.23 -2.36 7.51
C MET A 179 7.86 -2.88 7.95
N MET A 180 7.43 -4.06 7.48
CA MET A 180 6.11 -4.60 7.83
C MET A 180 5.98 -4.99 9.30
N PRO A 181 6.90 -5.78 9.89
CA PRO A 181 6.85 -6.07 11.33
C PRO A 181 6.95 -4.80 12.18
N LEU A 182 7.80 -3.84 11.77
CA LEU A 182 7.93 -2.56 12.47
C LEU A 182 6.60 -1.78 12.47
N LEU A 183 5.96 -1.65 11.31
CA LEU A 183 4.66 -0.99 11.19
C LEU A 183 3.62 -1.66 12.08
N PHE A 184 3.55 -2.99 12.05
CA PHE A 184 2.61 -3.75 12.88
C PHE A 184 2.86 -3.52 14.38
N ALA A 185 4.12 -3.59 14.81
CA ALA A 185 4.50 -3.34 16.20
C ALA A 185 4.15 -1.92 16.65
N LEU A 186 4.37 -0.91 15.79
CA LEU A 186 4.00 0.48 16.08
C LEU A 186 2.49 0.66 16.19
N LEU A 187 1.70 0.07 15.29
CA LEU A 187 0.24 0.14 15.34
C LEU A 187 -0.30 -0.50 16.62
N VAL A 188 0.17 -1.70 16.97
CA VAL A 188 -0.22 -2.36 18.23
C VAL A 188 0.17 -1.52 19.43
N GLY A 189 1.38 -0.96 19.44
CA GLY A 189 1.84 -0.07 20.51
C GLY A 189 0.95 1.17 20.67
N LEU A 190 0.59 1.83 19.57
CA LEU A 190 -0.32 2.98 19.55
C LEU A 190 -1.73 2.60 20.02
N SER A 191 -2.25 1.45 19.60
CA SER A 191 -3.55 0.95 20.07
C SER A 191 -3.55 0.73 21.58
N ILE A 192 -2.51 0.09 22.13
CA ILE A 192 -2.36 -0.13 23.57
C ILE A 192 -2.26 1.21 24.31
N TYR A 193 -1.44 2.15 23.81
CA TYR A 193 -1.31 3.48 24.39
C TYR A 193 -2.66 4.21 24.45
N ASN A 194 -3.43 4.18 23.37
CA ASN A 194 -4.75 4.82 23.30
C ASN A 194 -5.78 4.23 24.28
N MET A 195 -5.65 2.95 24.65
CA MET A 195 -6.49 2.35 25.70
C MET A 195 -6.27 2.99 27.07
N PHE A 196 -5.04 3.42 27.37
CA PHE A 196 -4.69 4.06 28.64
C PHE A 196 -4.76 5.59 28.60
N ALA A 197 -4.68 6.18 27.40
CA ALA A 197 -4.77 7.63 27.20
C ALA A 197 -6.20 8.20 27.36
N GLY A 198 -7.20 7.35 27.66
CA GLY A 198 -8.56 7.76 28.03
C GLY A 198 -9.55 7.88 26.88
N GLY A 199 -9.10 7.86 25.61
CA GLY A 199 -9.98 7.97 24.43
C GLY A 199 -10.83 6.74 24.12
N PHE A 200 -10.54 5.58 24.74
CA PHE A 200 -11.25 4.33 24.45
C PHE A 200 -12.73 4.36 24.90
N GLY A 201 -13.03 5.09 25.98
CA GLY A 201 -14.40 5.19 26.50
C GLY A 201 -15.35 5.98 25.60
N GLU A 202 -14.84 6.88 24.76
CA GLU A 202 -15.64 7.69 23.83
C GLU A 202 -15.95 6.95 22.52
N THR A 203 -15.29 5.81 22.28
CA THR A 203 -15.40 5.04 21.03
C THR A 203 -16.34 3.83 21.08
N LEU A 204 -16.91 3.54 22.26
CA LEU A 204 -17.85 2.44 22.54
C LEU A 204 -19.29 2.87 22.30
#